data_AF-A0A9D8NX50-F1
#
_entry.id   AF-A0A9D8NX50-F1
#
_cell.length_a   1.000
_cell.length_b   1.000
_cell.length_c   1.000
_cell.angle_alpha   90.00
_cell.angle_beta   90.00
_cell.angle_gamma   90.00
#
_symmetry.space_group_name_H-M   'P 1'
#
loop_
_entity.id
_entity.type
_entity.pdbx_description
1 polymer ?
#
loop_
_entity_poly.entity_id
_entity_poly.type
_entity_poly.pdbx_seq_one_letter_code
_entity_poly.pdbx_strand_id
1 'polypeptide(L)'
;MIRSVSMTWMLVWGWVLILSGCNLPTSSEDRFVEQSYEHVRPAWSPDGKTIAFTARIGGTLGIYLVDSSGANVRLLRGDDGIGITWSPDSRWVAYSSLGKIWKVRSNGDSLTRLTDGPGDIRPAWSPDGTRMVFMRSEFMLLELSTGDLRMVGIIGSYPQWHPNGKELIYLTARATGFTGELLYRIEAIDLGTGVIRTIILFSSINEWGFSSMNSAATTIVMSRRDVRGEAQVWKLDLVREAFVQLTTEGGDYPAWSPDGSRIVFTRTAKGDGALWTMNADGSDKRRLTSP
;
A
#
# COMPACT_ATOMS: atom_id res chain seq x y z
N MET A 1 38.24 51.94 41.37
CA MET A 1 38.55 50.97 40.30
C MET A 1 37.94 49.64 40.70
N ILE A 2 36.67 49.42 40.38
CA ILE A 2 35.95 48.16 40.59
C ILE A 2 35.08 48.00 39.35
N ARG A 3 35.37 47.01 38.51
CA ARG A 3 34.50 46.60 37.40
C ARG A 3 34.01 45.20 37.70
N SER A 4 32.71 45.10 37.89
CA SER A 4 31.92 43.87 37.91
C SER A 4 31.90 43.25 36.51
N VAL A 5 32.03 41.93 36.44
CA VAL A 5 31.78 41.16 35.21
C VAL A 5 30.32 40.70 35.26
N SER A 6 29.49 41.18 34.34
CA SER A 6 28.12 40.70 34.17
C SER A 6 28.11 39.45 33.29
N MET A 7 27.42 38.42 33.75
CA MET A 7 27.17 37.19 33.00
C MET A 7 25.94 37.42 32.11
N THR A 8 26.13 37.46 30.79
CA THR A 8 25.05 37.70 29.83
C THR A 8 24.42 36.37 29.41
N TRP A 9 23.11 36.25 29.58
CA TRP A 9 22.29 35.14 29.10
C TRP A 9 22.10 35.24 27.57
N MET A 10 22.35 34.17 26.83
CA MET A 10 21.95 34.04 25.42
C MET A 10 20.61 33.32 25.36
N LEU A 11 19.55 34.08 25.07
CA LEU A 11 18.25 33.55 24.68
C LEU A 11 18.29 33.15 23.19
N VAL A 12 18.13 31.86 22.89
CA VAL A 12 17.87 31.37 21.54
C VAL A 12 16.36 31.44 21.31
N TRP A 13 15.92 32.34 20.42
CA TRP A 13 14.53 32.41 19.99
C TRP A 13 14.25 31.31 18.97
N GLY A 14 13.52 30.27 19.38
CA GLY A 14 12.89 29.32 18.48
C GLY A 14 11.57 29.89 17.96
N TRP A 15 11.48 30.13 16.65
CA TRP A 15 10.23 30.53 16.02
C TRP A 15 9.27 29.34 15.98
N VAL A 16 8.15 29.46 16.67
CA VAL A 16 6.95 28.66 16.42
C VAL A 16 6.20 29.35 15.28
N LEU A 17 6.20 28.75 14.09
CA LEU A 17 5.32 29.18 13.01
C LEU A 17 3.92 28.62 13.28
N ILE A 18 3.07 29.44 13.89
CA ILE A 18 1.61 29.26 13.88
C ILE A 18 1.12 29.77 12.52
N LEU A 19 0.83 28.87 11.58
CA LEU A 19 0.07 29.23 10.38
C LEU A 19 -1.42 29.25 10.72
N SER A 20 -1.88 30.39 11.25
CA SER A 20 -3.30 30.77 11.25
C SER A 20 -3.55 31.70 10.07
N GLY A 21 -4.47 31.32 9.17
CA GLY A 21 -5.02 32.21 8.15
C GLY A 21 -4.73 31.81 6.71
N CYS A 22 -5.32 30.70 6.25
CA CYS A 22 -5.78 30.63 4.87
C CYS A 22 -7.31 30.51 4.90
N ASN A 23 -7.98 31.58 4.48
CA ASN A 23 -9.40 31.57 4.18
C ASN A 23 -9.63 30.51 3.10
N LEU A 24 -10.29 29.41 3.48
CA LEU A 24 -10.82 28.45 2.53
C LEU A 24 -11.87 29.17 1.68
N PRO A 25 -11.83 29.09 0.35
CA PRO A 25 -12.96 29.53 -0.45
C PRO A 25 -14.14 28.61 -0.13
N THR A 26 -15.10 29.12 0.63
CA THR A 26 -16.42 28.51 0.83
C THR A 26 -17.24 28.67 -0.44
N SER A 27 -17.03 27.79 -1.42
CA SER A 27 -18.05 27.49 -2.42
C SER A 27 -17.73 26.21 -3.20
N SER A 28 -18.57 25.18 -2.97
CA SER A 28 -18.91 24.07 -3.87
C SER A 28 -17.87 22.98 -4.20
N GLU A 29 -16.75 22.86 -3.49
CA GLU A 29 -15.82 21.73 -3.68
C GLU A 29 -16.18 20.44 -2.93
N ASP A 30 -17.23 20.43 -2.09
CA ASP A 30 -17.76 19.21 -1.44
C ASP A 30 -18.54 18.27 -2.40
N ARG A 31 -18.41 18.47 -3.72
CA ARG A 31 -19.09 17.69 -4.75
C ARG A 31 -18.18 16.83 -5.64
N PHE A 32 -16.94 16.59 -5.22
CA PHE A 32 -16.05 15.62 -5.88
C PHE A 32 -16.06 14.21 -5.26
N VAL A 33 -17.01 13.91 -4.36
CA VAL A 33 -17.12 12.61 -3.67
C VAL A 33 -18.35 11.84 -4.15
N GLU A 34 -18.41 11.45 -5.43
CA GLU A 34 -19.42 10.45 -5.87
C GLU A 34 -19.17 9.77 -7.24
N GLN A 35 -17.93 9.69 -7.72
CA GLN A 35 -17.61 8.88 -8.90
C GLN A 35 -16.51 7.84 -8.61
N SER A 36 -16.98 6.71 -8.08
CA SER A 36 -16.56 5.33 -8.45
C SER A 36 -15.08 5.11 -8.78
N TYR A 37 -14.23 5.01 -7.77
CA TYR A 37 -13.02 4.18 -7.83
C TYR A 37 -13.00 3.28 -6.60
N GLU A 38 -13.76 2.19 -6.67
CA GLU A 38 -13.62 1.07 -5.73
C GLU A 38 -12.18 0.59 -5.84
N HIS A 39 -11.36 0.80 -4.80
CA HIS A 39 -9.95 0.41 -4.81
C HIS A 39 -9.84 -1.12 -4.78
N VAL A 40 -9.95 -1.77 -5.94
CA VAL A 40 -9.75 -3.20 -6.10
C VAL A 40 -8.25 -3.49 -5.91
N ARG A 41 -7.85 -3.85 -4.70
CA ARG A 41 -6.48 -4.36 -4.46
C ARG A 41 -6.53 -5.86 -4.39
N PRO A 42 -6.20 -6.57 -5.49
CA PRO A 42 -6.09 -8.00 -5.42
C PRO A 42 -4.87 -8.40 -4.59
N ALA A 43 -5.06 -9.38 -3.72
CA ALA A 43 -3.97 -9.99 -2.94
C ALA A 43 -4.09 -11.50 -3.02
N TRP A 44 -3.01 -12.16 -3.46
CA TRP A 44 -2.91 -13.62 -3.43
C TRP A 44 -2.80 -14.12 -1.99
N SER A 45 -3.45 -15.24 -1.70
CA SER A 45 -3.15 -16.05 -0.52
C SER A 45 -1.72 -16.60 -0.65
N PRO A 46 -0.96 -16.71 0.43
CA PRO A 46 0.41 -17.24 0.40
C PRO A 46 0.55 -18.66 -0.16
N ASP A 47 -0.50 -19.47 -0.10
CA ASP A 47 -0.54 -20.79 -0.74
C ASP A 47 -0.84 -20.76 -2.25
N GLY A 48 -1.10 -19.59 -2.83
CA GLY A 48 -1.34 -19.36 -4.25
C GLY A 48 -2.70 -19.82 -4.76
N LYS A 49 -3.61 -20.25 -3.89
CA LYS A 49 -4.89 -20.85 -4.30
C LYS A 49 -6.03 -19.85 -4.44
N THR A 50 -5.97 -18.73 -3.74
CA THR A 50 -7.07 -17.79 -3.63
C THR A 50 -6.57 -16.36 -3.82
N ILE A 51 -7.40 -15.51 -4.43
CA ILE A 51 -7.16 -14.08 -4.55
C ILE A 51 -8.30 -13.37 -3.82
N ALA A 52 -7.94 -12.49 -2.90
CA ALA A 52 -8.88 -11.60 -2.22
C ALA A 52 -8.89 -10.23 -2.90
N PHE A 53 -10.06 -9.62 -3.05
CA PHE A 53 -10.22 -8.34 -3.71
C PHE A 53 -11.49 -7.63 -3.23
N THR A 54 -11.50 -6.30 -3.30
CA THR A 54 -12.72 -5.50 -3.04
C THR A 54 -13.47 -5.31 -4.35
N ALA A 55 -14.78 -5.50 -4.37
CA ALA A 55 -15.61 -5.25 -5.55
C ALA A 55 -17.08 -5.03 -5.15
N ARG A 56 -17.88 -4.52 -6.10
CA ARG A 56 -19.34 -4.55 -6.03
C ARG A 56 -19.91 -5.54 -7.04
N ILE A 57 -20.34 -6.71 -6.57
CA ILE A 57 -20.93 -7.78 -7.39
C ILE A 57 -22.41 -7.91 -7.01
N GLY A 58 -23.31 -7.90 -8.01
CA GLY A 58 -24.75 -8.01 -7.78
C GLY A 58 -25.31 -6.94 -6.82
N GLY A 59 -24.76 -5.71 -6.87
CA GLY A 59 -25.14 -4.60 -6.00
C GLY A 59 -24.51 -4.62 -4.60
N THR A 60 -23.80 -5.68 -4.23
CA THR A 60 -23.18 -5.82 -2.91
C THR A 60 -21.70 -5.44 -2.96
N LEU A 61 -21.36 -4.30 -2.36
CA LEU A 61 -19.96 -3.93 -2.10
C LEU A 61 -19.40 -4.82 -0.99
N GLY A 62 -18.22 -5.37 -1.20
CA GLY A 62 -17.59 -6.22 -0.22
C GLY A 62 -16.18 -6.67 -0.57
N ILE A 63 -15.62 -7.45 0.34
CA ILE A 63 -14.41 -8.23 0.12
C ILE A 63 -14.85 -9.59 -0.41
N TYR A 64 -14.32 -9.94 -1.58
CA TYR A 64 -14.59 -11.20 -2.29
C TYR A 64 -13.33 -12.06 -2.33
N LEU A 65 -13.54 -13.36 -2.41
CA LEU A 65 -12.51 -14.36 -2.69
C LEU A 65 -12.82 -15.03 -4.03
N VAL A 66 -11.80 -15.26 -4.84
CA VAL A 66 -11.86 -16.07 -6.06
C VAL A 66 -10.71 -17.06 -6.04
N ASP A 67 -10.91 -18.24 -6.59
CA ASP A 67 -9.82 -19.19 -6.78
C ASP A 67 -8.84 -18.63 -7.82
N SER A 68 -7.57 -19.04 -7.77
CA SER A 68 -6.55 -18.58 -8.71
C SER A 68 -6.82 -18.98 -10.18
N SER A 69 -7.76 -19.90 -10.40
CA SER A 69 -8.28 -20.27 -11.71
C SER A 69 -9.37 -19.31 -12.24
N GLY A 70 -9.91 -18.43 -11.39
CA GLY A 70 -11.10 -17.60 -11.67
C GLY A 70 -12.42 -18.24 -11.20
N ALA A 71 -12.40 -19.47 -10.71
CA ALA A 71 -13.58 -20.15 -10.20
C ALA A 71 -14.00 -19.68 -8.79
N ASN A 72 -15.21 -20.06 -8.38
CA ASN A 72 -15.69 -19.93 -6.99
C ASN A 72 -15.60 -18.52 -6.39
N VAL A 73 -15.95 -17.51 -7.19
CA VAL A 73 -16.15 -16.13 -6.69
C VAL A 73 -17.21 -16.15 -5.59
N ARG A 74 -16.85 -15.70 -4.39
CA ARG A 74 -17.76 -15.64 -3.24
C ARG A 74 -17.49 -14.41 -2.38
N LEU A 75 -18.56 -13.88 -1.79
CA LEU A 75 -18.46 -12.83 -0.79
C LEU A 75 -17.84 -13.40 0.49
N LEU A 76 -16.74 -12.80 0.95
CA LEU A 76 -16.19 -13.07 2.28
C LEU A 76 -16.87 -12.19 3.32
N ARG A 77 -17.04 -10.90 2.99
CA ARG A 77 -17.63 -9.92 3.90
C ARG A 77 -18.22 -8.74 3.14
N GLY A 78 -19.46 -8.36 3.44
CA GLY A 78 -20.06 -7.10 3.01
C GLY A 78 -19.54 -5.94 3.86
N ASP A 79 -18.42 -5.37 3.46
CA ASP A 79 -17.67 -4.33 4.17
C ASP A 79 -16.92 -3.51 3.10
N ASP A 80 -16.77 -2.20 3.31
CA ASP A 80 -16.07 -1.29 2.40
C ASP A 80 -14.54 -1.39 2.53
N GLY A 81 -14.08 -2.41 3.25
CA GLY A 81 -12.70 -2.62 3.61
C GLY A 81 -11.68 -2.51 2.45
N ILE A 82 -10.58 -1.82 2.74
CA ILE A 82 -9.47 -1.57 1.80
C ILE A 82 -8.15 -2.12 2.34
N GLY A 83 -7.15 -2.24 1.46
CA GLY A 83 -5.79 -2.64 1.88
C GLY A 83 -5.72 -4.08 2.38
N ILE A 84 -6.31 -4.98 1.61
CA ILE A 84 -6.38 -6.41 1.88
C ILE A 84 -4.97 -7.00 1.94
N THR A 85 -4.68 -7.79 2.98
CA THR A 85 -3.47 -8.59 3.14
C THR A 85 -3.81 -9.95 3.75
N TRP A 86 -3.00 -10.97 3.47
CA TRP A 86 -3.21 -12.33 3.97
C TRP A 86 -2.25 -12.68 5.09
N SER A 87 -2.68 -13.52 6.03
CA SER A 87 -1.76 -14.15 6.96
C SER A 87 -0.85 -15.12 6.21
N PRO A 88 0.42 -15.27 6.62
CA PRO A 88 1.36 -16.19 5.98
C PRO A 88 0.87 -17.64 5.89
N ASP A 89 0.00 -18.06 6.80
CA ASP A 89 -0.62 -19.39 6.81
C ASP A 89 -1.87 -19.53 5.91
N SER A 90 -2.24 -18.47 5.17
CA SER A 90 -3.43 -18.40 4.29
C SER A 90 -4.78 -18.56 5.00
N ARG A 91 -4.84 -18.47 6.34
CA ARG A 91 -6.08 -18.69 7.10
C ARG A 91 -6.87 -17.41 7.38
N TRP A 92 -6.23 -16.26 7.29
CA TRP A 92 -6.83 -14.97 7.64
C TRP A 92 -6.60 -13.94 6.55
N VAL A 93 -7.58 -13.07 6.42
CA VAL A 93 -7.52 -11.85 5.62
C VAL A 93 -7.61 -10.67 6.58
N ALA A 94 -6.62 -9.78 6.54
CA ALA A 94 -6.66 -8.51 7.26
C ALA A 94 -6.91 -7.35 6.30
N TYR A 95 -7.63 -6.34 6.78
CA TYR A 95 -8.06 -5.21 5.98
C TYR A 95 -8.35 -4.00 6.87
N SER A 96 -8.47 -2.83 6.27
CA SER A 96 -8.84 -1.58 6.94
C SER A 96 -10.29 -1.27 6.69
N SER A 97 -11.08 -1.04 7.73
CA SER A 97 -12.47 -0.60 7.64
C SER A 97 -12.78 0.39 8.75
N LEU A 98 -13.45 1.49 8.40
CA LEU A 98 -13.79 2.60 9.31
C LEU A 98 -12.60 3.09 10.17
N GLY A 99 -11.41 3.16 9.55
CA GLY A 99 -10.18 3.60 10.21
C GLY A 99 -9.66 2.65 11.28
N LYS A 100 -10.05 1.36 11.24
CA LYS A 100 -9.54 0.30 12.10
C LYS A 100 -8.97 -0.83 11.25
N ILE A 101 -8.02 -1.57 11.81
CA ILE A 101 -7.58 -2.83 11.21
C ILE A 101 -8.42 -3.97 11.75
N TRP A 102 -8.96 -4.77 10.85
CA TRP A 102 -9.73 -5.98 11.13
C TRP A 102 -9.01 -7.18 10.52
N LYS A 103 -9.26 -8.36 11.09
CA LYS A 103 -8.97 -9.63 10.42
C LYS A 103 -10.20 -10.52 10.46
N VAL A 104 -10.40 -11.28 9.39
CA VAL A 104 -11.44 -12.29 9.27
C VAL A 104 -10.83 -13.60 8.81
N ARG A 105 -11.30 -14.75 9.33
CA ARG A 105 -10.88 -16.04 8.75
C ARG A 105 -11.34 -16.12 7.29
N SER A 106 -10.55 -16.79 6.45
CA SER A 106 -10.85 -16.93 5.01
C SER A 106 -12.12 -17.73 4.70
N ASN A 107 -12.68 -18.43 5.70
CA ASN A 107 -14.00 -19.07 5.65
C ASN A 107 -15.16 -18.16 6.14
N GLY A 108 -14.87 -16.97 6.66
CA GLY A 108 -15.84 -15.98 7.13
C GLY A 108 -16.31 -16.12 8.59
N ASP A 109 -15.92 -17.17 9.32
CA ASP A 109 -16.56 -17.53 10.61
C ASP A 109 -16.09 -16.69 11.82
N SER A 110 -14.97 -15.97 11.69
CA SER A 110 -14.31 -15.30 12.81
C SER A 110 -13.83 -13.92 12.39
N LEU A 111 -14.52 -12.87 12.83
CA LEU A 111 -14.12 -11.48 12.65
C LEU A 111 -13.53 -10.93 13.95
N THR A 112 -12.38 -10.28 13.87
CA THR A 112 -11.71 -9.68 15.03
C THR A 112 -11.13 -8.34 14.66
N ARG A 113 -11.39 -7.32 15.49
CA ARG A 113 -10.73 -6.03 15.38
C ARG A 113 -9.33 -6.13 15.99
N LEU A 114 -8.31 -5.66 15.28
CA LEU A 114 -6.92 -5.65 15.73
C LEU A 114 -6.49 -4.32 16.33
N THR A 115 -7.14 -3.22 15.94
CA THR A 115 -6.75 -1.88 16.41
C THR A 115 -7.94 -0.99 16.75
N ASP A 116 -7.70 -0.03 17.65
CA ASP A 116 -8.68 0.95 18.10
C ASP A 116 -8.34 2.39 17.70
N GLY A 117 -7.26 2.61 16.93
CA GLY A 117 -6.72 3.94 16.59
C GLY A 117 -7.59 4.76 15.62
N PRO A 118 -7.44 6.09 15.57
CA PRO A 118 -8.39 6.99 14.91
C PRO A 118 -8.28 7.07 13.38
N GLY A 119 -7.67 6.10 12.70
CA GLY A 119 -7.46 6.18 11.24
C GLY A 119 -6.44 5.16 10.72
N ASP A 120 -6.47 3.95 11.24
CA ASP A 120 -5.52 2.89 10.89
C ASP A 120 -5.88 2.30 9.53
N ILE A 121 -4.93 2.34 8.59
CA ILE A 121 -5.13 1.87 7.21
C ILE A 121 -3.92 1.11 6.65
N ARG A 122 -4.15 0.33 5.59
CA ARG A 122 -3.12 -0.37 4.78
C ARG A 122 -2.23 -1.31 5.62
N PRO A 123 -2.82 -2.34 6.25
CA PRO A 123 -2.07 -3.33 7.00
C PRO A 123 -1.19 -4.18 6.08
N ALA A 124 -0.06 -4.62 6.61
CA ALA A 124 0.79 -5.65 6.01
C ALA A 124 1.30 -6.60 7.10
N TRP A 125 1.02 -7.88 6.90
CA TRP A 125 1.46 -8.96 7.79
C TRP A 125 2.96 -9.21 7.63
N SER A 126 3.66 -9.44 8.73
CA SER A 126 5.03 -9.93 8.67
C SER A 126 5.09 -11.35 8.09
N PRO A 127 6.19 -11.74 7.41
CA PRO A 127 6.31 -13.08 6.82
C PRO A 127 6.24 -14.22 7.84
N ASP A 128 6.65 -13.96 9.08
CA ASP A 128 6.56 -14.90 10.22
C ASP A 128 5.15 -14.96 10.85
N GLY A 129 4.25 -14.04 10.47
CA GLY A 129 2.87 -13.97 10.95
C GLY A 129 2.69 -13.42 12.35
N THR A 130 3.76 -12.99 13.03
CA THR A 130 3.69 -12.52 14.43
C THR A 130 3.39 -11.04 14.55
N ARG A 131 3.67 -10.25 13.51
CA ARG A 131 3.57 -8.79 13.51
C ARG A 131 2.71 -8.28 12.37
N MET A 132 2.21 -7.06 12.55
CA MET A 132 1.52 -6.31 11.52
C MET A 132 2.01 -4.87 11.51
N VAL A 133 2.44 -4.38 10.35
CA VAL A 133 2.65 -2.95 10.14
C VAL A 133 1.39 -2.36 9.52
N PHE A 134 1.06 -1.14 9.86
CA PHE A 134 0.00 -0.38 9.21
C PHE A 134 0.31 1.10 9.27
N MET A 135 -0.43 1.90 8.51
CA MET A 135 -0.33 3.35 8.57
C MET A 135 -1.34 3.90 9.56
N ARG A 136 -0.84 4.65 10.53
CA ARG A 136 -1.53 5.79 11.15
C ARG A 136 -0.90 7.04 10.52
N SER A 137 -0.94 8.23 11.12
CA SER A 137 -0.16 9.39 10.63
C SER A 137 1.31 9.06 10.30
N GLU A 138 1.85 8.04 10.98
CA GLU A 138 3.12 7.37 10.70
C GLU A 138 2.92 5.85 10.65
N PHE A 139 3.95 5.09 10.28
CA PHE A 139 3.91 3.64 10.40
C PHE A 139 3.87 3.18 11.86
N MET A 140 2.91 2.31 12.14
CA MET A 140 2.73 1.63 13.41
C MET A 140 3.09 0.16 13.24
N LEU A 141 3.72 -0.43 14.26
CA LEU A 141 4.00 -1.85 14.34
C LEU A 141 3.25 -2.46 15.52
N LEU A 142 2.43 -3.46 15.24
CA LEU A 142 1.64 -4.24 16.18
C LEU A 142 2.22 -5.64 16.31
N GLU A 143 2.49 -6.08 17.55
CA GLU A 143 2.75 -7.47 17.87
C GLU A 143 1.42 -8.19 18.14
N LEU A 144 1.12 -9.24 17.38
CA LEU A 144 -0.22 -9.84 17.36
C LEU A 144 -0.52 -10.73 18.56
N SER A 145 0.50 -11.25 19.24
CA SER A 145 0.36 -12.12 20.40
C SER A 145 0.10 -11.34 21.69
N THR A 146 0.76 -10.19 21.85
CA THR A 146 0.67 -9.34 23.05
C THR A 146 -0.27 -8.15 22.88
N GLY A 147 -0.50 -7.71 21.64
CA GLY A 147 -1.18 -6.45 21.36
C GLY A 147 -0.28 -5.22 21.51
N ASP A 148 1.03 -5.41 21.72
CA ASP A 148 1.97 -4.31 21.87
C ASP A 148 2.01 -3.48 20.59
N LEU A 149 1.83 -2.17 20.75
CA LEU A 149 1.74 -1.23 19.64
C LEU A 149 2.78 -0.13 19.80
N ARG A 150 3.65 0.04 18.79
CA ARG A 150 4.68 1.08 18.77
C ARG A 150 4.78 1.80 17.43
N MET A 151 5.25 3.03 17.46
CA MET A 151 5.57 3.78 16.25
C MET A 151 6.90 3.28 15.68
N VAL A 152 6.99 3.18 14.35
CA VAL A 152 8.26 2.94 13.63
C VAL A 152 9.01 4.26 13.39
N GLY A 153 8.32 5.41 13.43
CA GLY A 153 8.93 6.74 13.28
C GLY A 153 9.17 7.16 11.82
N ILE A 154 8.40 6.60 10.89
CA ILE A 154 8.51 6.87 9.45
C ILE A 154 7.20 7.44 8.93
N ILE A 155 7.32 8.54 8.20
CA ILE A 155 6.25 9.07 7.36
C ILE A 155 6.45 8.54 5.96
N GLY A 156 5.53 7.70 5.52
CA GLY A 156 5.57 7.07 4.21
C GLY A 156 4.20 6.54 3.83
N SER A 157 4.13 5.87 2.67
CA SER A 157 2.93 5.24 2.17
C SER A 157 3.20 3.80 1.76
N TYR A 158 2.18 2.96 1.83
CA TYR A 158 2.20 1.59 1.31
C TYR A 158 3.29 0.71 1.93
N PRO A 159 3.30 0.55 3.27
CA PRO A 159 4.28 -0.32 3.90
C PRO A 159 4.04 -1.76 3.46
N GLN A 160 5.12 -2.44 3.07
CA GLN A 160 5.14 -3.87 2.84
C GLN A 160 6.35 -4.45 3.55
N TRP A 161 6.24 -5.69 4.02
CA TRP A 161 7.40 -6.40 4.53
C TRP A 161 8.28 -6.84 3.39
N HIS A 162 9.58 -6.61 3.54
CA HIS A 162 10.55 -7.31 2.72
C HIS A 162 10.49 -8.82 3.05
N PRO A 163 10.67 -9.72 2.07
CA PRO A 163 10.60 -11.17 2.29
C PRO A 163 11.53 -11.71 3.38
N ASN A 164 12.60 -10.98 3.73
CA ASN A 164 13.53 -11.34 4.81
C ASN A 164 12.93 -11.17 6.23
N GLY A 165 11.77 -10.53 6.38
CA GLY A 165 11.09 -10.32 7.67
C GLY A 165 11.77 -9.30 8.62
N LYS A 166 12.83 -8.64 8.17
CA LYS A 166 13.60 -7.65 8.94
C LYS A 166 13.37 -6.22 8.47
N GLU A 167 13.01 -6.06 7.21
CA GLU A 167 12.87 -4.75 6.59
C GLU A 167 11.43 -4.46 6.19
N LEU A 168 11.08 -3.17 6.14
CA LEU A 168 9.89 -2.68 5.46
C LEU A 168 10.32 -1.95 4.19
N ILE A 169 9.63 -2.20 3.09
CA ILE A 169 9.68 -1.39 1.88
C ILE A 169 8.47 -0.47 1.85
N TYR A 170 8.65 0.76 1.38
CA TYR A 170 7.60 1.77 1.39
C TYR A 170 7.88 2.90 0.38
N LEU A 171 6.85 3.67 0.07
CA LEU A 171 6.90 4.84 -0.79
C LEU A 171 7.07 6.11 0.03
N THR A 172 7.97 7.00 -0.36
CA THR A 172 8.06 8.38 0.15
C THR A 172 8.02 9.40 -0.98
N ALA A 173 7.61 10.62 -0.62
CA ALA A 173 7.67 11.78 -1.50
C ALA A 173 8.34 12.93 -0.73
N ARG A 174 9.33 13.58 -1.34
CA ARG A 174 9.99 14.76 -0.75
C ARG A 174 10.02 15.89 -1.76
N ALA A 175 9.66 17.09 -1.31
CA ALA A 175 9.84 18.29 -2.10
C ALA A 175 11.34 18.55 -2.32
N THR A 176 11.69 18.94 -3.54
CA THR A 176 13.05 19.35 -3.90
C THR A 176 13.11 20.81 -4.32
N GLY A 177 14.15 21.48 -3.84
CA GLY A 177 14.45 22.87 -4.18
C GLY A 177 13.35 23.85 -3.75
N PHE A 178 13.44 25.06 -4.30
CA PHE A 178 12.46 26.13 -4.06
C PHE A 178 11.22 26.04 -4.96
N THR A 179 11.26 25.20 -6.01
CA THR A 179 10.16 25.03 -6.97
C THR A 179 9.05 24.13 -6.46
N GLY A 180 9.29 23.36 -5.40
CA GLY A 180 8.29 22.48 -4.79
C GLY A 180 8.01 21.20 -5.57
N GLU A 181 8.86 20.86 -6.55
CA GLU A 181 8.75 19.59 -7.28
C GLU A 181 8.92 18.41 -6.31
N LEU A 182 8.09 17.38 -6.46
CA LEU A 182 8.13 16.19 -5.60
C LEU A 182 8.98 15.09 -6.23
N LEU A 183 9.99 14.63 -5.51
CA LEU A 183 10.71 13.41 -5.82
C LEU A 183 10.14 12.23 -5.02
N TYR A 184 9.82 11.15 -5.73
CA TYR A 184 9.26 9.93 -5.17
C TYR A 184 10.35 8.87 -5.02
N ARG A 185 10.27 8.07 -3.96
CA ARG A 185 11.24 7.01 -3.69
C ARG A 185 10.55 5.76 -3.20
N ILE A 186 11.01 4.61 -3.67
CA ILE A 186 10.82 3.37 -2.91
C ILE A 186 12.05 3.25 -2.00
N GLU A 187 11.80 3.14 -0.71
CA GLU A 187 12.83 3.03 0.32
C GLU A 187 12.63 1.74 1.10
N ALA A 188 13.70 1.27 1.75
CA ALA A 188 13.68 0.16 2.68
C ALA A 188 14.27 0.60 4.01
N ILE A 189 13.60 0.27 5.12
CA ILE A 189 14.13 0.43 6.48
C ILE A 189 14.39 -0.94 7.09
N ASP A 190 15.55 -1.11 7.72
CA ASP A 190 15.79 -2.23 8.63
C ASP A 190 15.23 -1.90 10.03
N LEU A 191 14.30 -2.72 10.52
CA LEU A 191 13.59 -2.45 11.77
C LEU A 191 14.43 -2.69 13.04
N GLY A 192 15.57 -3.37 12.92
CA GLY A 192 16.48 -3.61 14.05
C GLY A 192 17.48 -2.49 14.25
N THR A 193 17.95 -1.90 13.14
CA THR A 193 19.00 -0.87 13.13
C THR A 193 18.47 0.54 12.88
N GLY A 194 17.28 0.66 12.29
CA GLY A 194 16.71 1.94 11.85
C GLY A 194 17.35 2.50 10.57
N VAL A 195 18.27 1.76 9.94
CA VAL A 195 18.95 2.21 8.71
C VAL A 195 17.97 2.21 7.54
N ILE A 196 17.90 3.34 6.83
CA ILE A 196 17.08 3.53 5.64
C ILE A 196 17.97 3.57 4.40
N ARG A 197 17.59 2.82 3.35
CA ARG A 197 18.18 2.93 2.01
C ARG A 197 17.13 3.27 0.97
N THR A 198 17.49 4.05 -0.03
CA THR A 198 16.68 4.22 -1.24
C THR A 198 16.90 3.02 -2.16
N ILE A 199 15.81 2.36 -2.56
CA ILE A 199 15.82 1.30 -3.58
C ILE A 199 15.81 1.95 -4.96
N ILE A 200 14.94 2.93 -5.17
CA ILE A 200 14.85 3.65 -6.45
C ILE A 200 14.17 5.01 -6.29
N LEU A 201 14.48 5.94 -7.21
CA LEU A 201 14.01 7.32 -7.26
C LEU A 201 13.22 7.58 -8.55
N PHE A 202 12.16 8.40 -8.45
CA PHE A 202 11.35 8.88 -9.57
C PHE A 202 11.09 10.39 -9.46
N SER A 203 10.96 11.06 -10.60
CA SER A 203 10.69 12.50 -10.70
C SER A 203 9.23 12.85 -10.95
N SER A 204 8.33 11.86 -11.02
CA SER A 204 6.92 12.11 -11.33
C SER A 204 5.98 11.29 -10.46
N ILE A 205 4.73 11.74 -10.34
CA ILE A 205 3.65 10.94 -9.75
C ILE A 205 3.07 9.94 -10.73
N ASN A 206 3.42 9.94 -12.02
CA ASN A 206 2.75 9.05 -12.97
C ASN A 206 2.91 7.58 -12.54
N GLU A 207 3.85 7.25 -11.67
CA GLU A 207 3.97 6.00 -10.92
C GLU A 207 3.03 5.86 -9.69
N TRP A 208 1.73 6.21 -9.81
CA TRP A 208 0.75 5.79 -8.81
C TRP A 208 0.67 4.26 -8.86
N GLY A 209 1.12 3.57 -7.83
CA GLY A 209 0.95 2.13 -7.81
C GLY A 209 1.44 1.52 -6.52
N PHE A 210 0.60 0.66 -5.96
CA PHE A 210 1.02 -0.30 -4.96
C PHE A 210 2.09 -1.14 -5.61
N SER A 211 3.33 -0.92 -5.18
CA SER A 211 4.40 -1.82 -5.54
C SER A 211 4.12 -3.15 -4.88
N SER A 212 4.43 -4.25 -5.55
CA SER A 212 4.51 -5.57 -4.93
C SER A 212 5.88 -6.12 -5.27
N MET A 213 6.64 -6.46 -4.24
CA MET A 213 7.92 -7.16 -4.38
C MET A 213 7.67 -8.66 -4.49
N ASN A 214 8.40 -9.34 -5.37
CA ASN A 214 8.34 -10.80 -5.46
C ASN A 214 9.01 -11.46 -4.25
N SER A 215 8.71 -12.73 -4.00
CA SER A 215 9.26 -13.49 -2.86
C SER A 215 10.80 -13.61 -2.86
N ALA A 216 11.43 -13.55 -4.04
CA ALA A 216 12.88 -13.54 -4.18
C ALA A 216 13.54 -12.16 -3.93
N ALA A 217 12.76 -11.10 -3.68
CA ALA A 217 13.23 -9.73 -3.49
C ALA A 217 14.10 -9.17 -4.64
N THR A 218 13.91 -9.68 -5.85
CA THR A 218 14.68 -9.28 -7.05
C THR A 218 13.91 -8.32 -7.93
N THR A 219 12.59 -8.20 -7.71
CA THR A 219 11.72 -7.55 -8.69
C THR A 219 10.50 -6.91 -8.02
N ILE A 220 10.14 -5.71 -8.47
CA ILE A 220 8.93 -5.01 -8.05
C ILE A 220 8.00 -4.86 -9.25
N VAL A 221 6.72 -5.21 -9.09
CA VAL A 221 5.66 -4.80 -10.02
C VAL A 221 4.96 -3.58 -9.50
N MET A 222 4.61 -2.65 -10.38
CA MET A 222 3.97 -1.39 -10.04
C MET A 222 3.13 -0.90 -11.21
N SER A 223 2.22 0.03 -10.95
CA SER A 223 1.52 0.74 -12.01
C SER A 223 2.25 2.03 -12.37
N ARG A 224 2.32 2.34 -13.66
CA ARG A 224 2.81 3.63 -14.17
C ARG A 224 1.89 4.14 -15.27
N ARG A 225 1.55 5.42 -15.21
CA ARG A 225 0.71 6.10 -16.19
C ARG A 225 1.53 6.46 -17.42
N ASP A 226 0.95 6.19 -18.58
CA ASP A 226 1.50 6.63 -19.85
C ASP A 226 1.25 8.13 -20.10
N VAL A 227 1.70 8.63 -21.27
CA VAL A 227 1.51 10.03 -21.67
C VAL A 227 0.04 10.46 -21.81
N ARG A 228 -0.90 9.51 -21.88
CA ARG A 228 -2.34 9.75 -21.91
C ARG A 228 -2.96 9.69 -20.51
N GLY A 229 -2.18 9.39 -19.48
CA GLY A 229 -2.63 9.23 -18.11
C GLY A 229 -3.18 7.84 -17.78
N GLU A 230 -3.13 6.88 -18.72
CA GLU A 230 -3.62 5.51 -18.48
C GLU A 230 -2.59 4.69 -17.71
N ALA A 231 -3.00 4.11 -16.57
CA ALA A 231 -2.14 3.22 -15.79
C ALA A 231 -1.83 1.93 -16.56
N GLN A 232 -0.56 1.54 -16.57
CA GLN A 232 -0.03 0.32 -17.15
C GLN A 232 0.72 -0.46 -16.07
N VAL A 233 0.83 -1.78 -16.21
CA VAL A 233 1.66 -2.61 -15.34
C VAL A 233 3.10 -2.60 -15.84
N TRP A 234 4.02 -2.28 -14.93
CA TRP A 234 5.45 -2.28 -15.15
C TRP A 234 6.14 -3.17 -14.13
N LYS A 235 7.29 -3.69 -14.53
CA LYS A 235 8.19 -4.50 -13.73
C LYS A 235 9.55 -3.80 -13.63
N LEU A 236 10.07 -3.70 -12.41
CA LEU A 236 11.40 -3.20 -12.10
C LEU A 236 12.27 -4.38 -11.67
N ASP A 237 13.30 -4.69 -12.44
CA ASP A 237 14.38 -5.59 -12.04
C ASP A 237 15.35 -4.81 -11.13
N LEU A 238 15.48 -5.25 -9.87
CA LEU A 238 16.33 -4.58 -8.87
C LEU A 238 17.82 -4.92 -9.00
N VAL A 239 18.15 -6.00 -9.72
CA VAL A 239 19.54 -6.40 -9.95
C VAL A 239 20.11 -5.66 -11.16
N ARG A 240 19.29 -5.52 -12.21
CA ARG A 240 19.67 -4.83 -13.45
C ARG A 240 19.29 -3.35 -13.47
N GLU A 241 18.53 -2.90 -12.46
CA GLU A 241 17.95 -1.56 -12.39
C GLU A 241 17.16 -1.18 -13.65
N ALA A 242 16.41 -2.15 -14.19
CA ALA A 242 15.77 -2.04 -15.49
C ALA A 242 14.24 -2.12 -15.39
N PHE A 243 13.57 -1.25 -16.16
CA PHE A 243 12.12 -1.25 -16.31
C PHE A 243 11.67 -2.03 -17.53
N VAL A 244 10.65 -2.85 -17.34
CA VAL A 244 9.96 -3.58 -18.41
C VAL A 244 8.47 -3.31 -18.30
N GLN A 245 7.90 -2.72 -19.35
CA GLN A 245 6.46 -2.56 -19.47
C GLN A 245 5.81 -3.92 -19.80
N LEU A 246 4.80 -4.32 -19.03
CA LEU A 246 4.13 -5.62 -19.21
C LEU A 246 2.77 -5.50 -19.92
N THR A 247 2.13 -4.33 -19.86
CA THR A 247 0.83 -4.05 -20.52
C THR A 247 0.88 -2.78 -21.35
N THR A 248 0.11 -2.72 -22.42
CA THR A 248 -0.14 -1.52 -23.23
C THR A 248 -1.62 -1.14 -23.32
N GLU A 249 -2.48 -2.02 -22.83
CA GLU A 249 -3.94 -1.92 -22.89
C GLU A 249 -4.58 -1.52 -21.55
N GLY A 250 -3.76 -1.18 -20.56
CA GLY A 250 -4.17 -0.78 -19.21
C GLY A 250 -3.87 -1.83 -18.14
N GLY A 251 -3.62 -1.33 -16.93
CA GLY A 251 -3.56 -2.14 -15.71
C GLY A 251 -3.14 -1.36 -14.47
N ASP A 252 -3.89 -1.55 -13.38
CA ASP A 252 -3.66 -0.95 -12.07
C ASP A 252 -3.55 -2.00 -10.95
N TYR A 253 -3.02 -1.58 -9.80
CA TYR A 253 -2.92 -2.40 -8.57
C TYR A 253 -2.31 -3.82 -8.74
N PRO A 254 -1.12 -3.97 -9.37
CA PRO A 254 -0.54 -5.28 -9.60
C PRO A 254 0.02 -5.91 -8.31
N ALA A 255 -0.11 -7.22 -8.19
CA ALA A 255 0.48 -8.01 -7.12
C ALA A 255 1.08 -9.32 -7.64
N TRP A 256 2.23 -9.71 -7.11
CA TRP A 256 2.85 -11.01 -7.41
C TRP A 256 2.07 -12.17 -6.79
N SER A 257 2.03 -13.30 -7.49
CA SER A 257 1.75 -14.59 -6.86
C SER A 257 2.90 -14.98 -5.92
N PRO A 258 2.65 -15.79 -4.88
CA PRO A 258 3.66 -16.14 -3.87
C PRO A 258 4.89 -16.86 -4.45
N ASP A 259 4.68 -17.67 -5.50
CA ASP A 259 5.72 -18.37 -6.24
C ASP A 259 6.45 -17.48 -7.28
N GLY A 260 6.01 -16.24 -7.45
CA GLY A 260 6.57 -15.29 -8.42
C GLY A 260 6.31 -15.65 -9.89
N SER A 261 5.47 -16.65 -10.18
CA SER A 261 5.21 -17.09 -11.56
C SER A 261 4.17 -16.24 -12.28
N ARG A 262 3.29 -15.57 -11.53
CA ARG A 262 2.15 -14.80 -12.05
C ARG A 262 2.01 -13.45 -11.39
N ILE A 263 1.29 -12.57 -12.08
CA ILE A 263 0.90 -11.25 -11.60
C ILE A 263 -0.62 -11.15 -11.74
N VAL A 264 -1.29 -10.74 -10.67
CA VAL A 264 -2.70 -10.30 -10.71
C VAL A 264 -2.72 -8.78 -10.79
N PHE A 265 -3.68 -8.21 -11.50
CA PHE A 265 -3.88 -6.77 -11.62
C PHE A 265 -5.34 -6.47 -11.98
N THR A 266 -5.72 -5.21 -11.96
CA THR A 266 -7.06 -4.73 -12.33
C THR A 266 -7.01 -3.86 -13.59
N ARG A 267 -8.16 -3.57 -14.20
CA ARG A 267 -8.27 -2.61 -15.31
C ARG A 267 -9.37 -1.57 -15.06
N THR A 268 -9.29 -0.92 -13.90
CA THR A 268 -10.35 0.00 -13.43
C THR A 268 -10.61 1.15 -14.41
N ALA A 269 -9.55 1.74 -14.99
CA ALA A 269 -9.66 2.86 -15.92
C ALA A 269 -10.40 2.53 -17.24
N LYS A 270 -10.55 1.24 -17.58
CA LYS A 270 -11.33 0.80 -18.75
C LYS A 270 -12.78 0.47 -18.41
N GLY A 271 -13.19 0.72 -17.16
CA GLY A 271 -14.56 0.51 -16.68
C GLY A 271 -14.94 -0.96 -16.46
N ASP A 272 -14.01 -1.91 -16.61
CA ASP A 272 -14.31 -3.34 -16.44
C ASP A 272 -14.23 -3.80 -14.98
N GLY A 273 -13.48 -3.07 -14.14
CA GLY A 273 -13.24 -3.37 -12.71
C GLY A 273 -12.74 -4.80 -12.44
N ALA A 274 -12.34 -5.53 -13.49
CA ALA A 274 -12.17 -6.96 -13.44
C ALA A 274 -10.78 -7.32 -12.96
N LEU A 275 -10.67 -8.50 -12.35
CA LEU A 275 -9.37 -9.09 -12.07
C LEU A 275 -8.81 -9.71 -13.34
N TRP A 276 -7.54 -9.44 -13.58
CA TRP A 276 -6.76 -10.01 -14.66
C TRP A 276 -5.51 -10.67 -14.10
N THR A 277 -5.04 -11.71 -14.77
CA THR A 277 -3.74 -12.34 -14.49
C THR A 277 -2.89 -12.42 -15.72
N MET A 278 -1.58 -12.49 -15.52
CA MET A 278 -0.60 -12.77 -16.56
C MET A 278 0.60 -13.52 -15.97
N ASN A 279 1.42 -14.11 -16.82
CA ASN A 279 2.72 -14.64 -16.43
C ASN A 279 3.68 -13.51 -16.00
N ALA A 280 4.73 -13.86 -15.26
CA ALA A 280 5.78 -12.95 -14.79
C ALA A 280 6.49 -12.14 -15.91
N ASP A 281 6.47 -12.66 -17.15
CA ASP A 281 7.02 -12.03 -18.34
C ASP A 281 6.02 -11.14 -19.11
N GLY A 282 4.76 -11.09 -18.64
CA GLY A 282 3.67 -10.34 -19.26
C GLY A 282 2.89 -11.12 -20.32
N SER A 283 3.25 -12.37 -20.61
CA SER A 283 2.48 -13.24 -21.51
C SER A 283 1.22 -13.79 -20.84
N ASP A 284 0.35 -14.44 -21.63
CA ASP A 284 -0.84 -15.16 -21.14
C ASP A 284 -1.80 -14.30 -20.29
N LYS A 285 -2.11 -13.10 -20.76
CA LYS A 285 -3.05 -12.20 -20.11
C LYS A 285 -4.48 -12.78 -20.18
N ARG A 286 -5.09 -13.01 -19.02
CA ARG A 286 -6.42 -13.61 -18.89
C ARG A 286 -7.27 -12.81 -17.91
N ARG A 287 -8.54 -12.62 -18.26
CA ARG A 287 -9.55 -12.11 -17.33
C ARG A 287 -9.97 -13.23 -16.38
N LEU A 288 -9.96 -12.97 -15.09
CA LEU A 288 -10.38 -13.91 -14.04
C LEU A 288 -11.82 -13.74 -13.60
N THR A 289 -12.32 -12.50 -13.56
CA THR A 289 -13.67 -12.20 -13.08
C THR A 289 -14.48 -11.40 -14.10
N SER A 290 -15.78 -11.64 -14.10
CA SER A 290 -16.78 -10.82 -14.78
C SER A 290 -17.48 -9.93 -13.74
N PRO A 291 -17.71 -8.64 -14.00
CA PRO A 291 -18.43 -7.74 -13.11
C PRO A 291 -19.89 -8.14 -12.94
#